data_AF-A0A2W6B814-F1
#
_entry.id   AF-A0A2W6B814-F1
#
_cell.length_a   1.000
_cell.length_b   1.000
_cell.length_c   1.000
_cell.angle_alpha   90.00
_cell.angle_beta   90.00
_cell.angle_gamma   90.00
#
_symmetry.space_group_name_H-M   'P 1'
#
loop_
_entity.id
_entity.type
_entity.pdbx_description
1 polymer ?
#
loop_
_entity_poly.entity_id
_entity_poly.type
_entity_poly.pdbx_seq_one_letter_code
_entity_poly.pdbx_strand_id
1 'polypeptide(L)'
;MKVAQRLAAKLTRVTDWAIFARLHRPESSAVHAEAVRSTCTSNDRDVFVAVAEGRPVGFAAVALNAFHERMGVVDIIAVDPDYQHRGIATRLRQPSAEHMRTHGMDIAAVGTGGDEGHRPARGLYESLGNTALPGVRYLKLLN
;
A
#
# COMPACT_ATOMS: atom_id res chain seq x y z
N MET A 1 -26.60 -4.06 -1.28
CA MET A 1 -26.67 -3.86 0.19
C MET A 1 -26.29 -5.08 1.04
N LYS A 2 -26.76 -6.30 0.76
CA LYS A 2 -26.52 -7.48 1.62
C LYS A 2 -25.09 -8.07 1.58
N VAL A 3 -24.29 -7.78 0.54
CA VAL A 3 -22.90 -8.28 0.40
C VAL A 3 -21.93 -7.49 1.30
N ALA A 4 -22.10 -6.16 1.38
CA ALA A 4 -21.32 -5.30 2.26
C ALA A 4 -21.57 -5.61 3.76
N GLN A 5 -22.82 -5.91 4.14
CA GLN A 5 -23.15 -6.36 5.50
C GLN A 5 -22.52 -7.71 5.86
N ARG A 6 -22.36 -8.63 4.89
CA ARG A 6 -21.72 -9.94 5.12
C ARG A 6 -20.20 -9.85 5.25
N LEU A 7 -19.56 -8.87 4.59
CA LEU A 7 -18.14 -8.55 4.78
C LEU A 7 -17.88 -7.89 6.14
N ALA A 8 -18.74 -6.96 6.55
CA ALA A 8 -18.65 -6.31 7.86
C ALA A 8 -18.79 -7.29 9.04
N ALA A 9 -19.66 -8.30 8.92
CA ALA A 9 -19.85 -9.33 9.96
C ALA A 9 -18.69 -10.34 10.09
N LYS A 10 -17.72 -10.35 9.17
CA LYS A 10 -16.56 -11.25 9.20
C LYS A 10 -15.32 -10.60 9.83
N LEU A 11 -15.28 -9.27 9.92
CA LEU A 11 -14.22 -8.45 10.52
C LEU A 11 -14.42 -8.17 12.02
N THR A 12 -15.59 -8.50 12.58
CA THR A 12 -15.95 -8.25 13.99
C THR A 12 -15.16 -9.03 15.04
N ARG A 13 -14.22 -9.90 14.66
CA ARG A 13 -13.45 -10.66 15.67
C ARG A 13 -12.25 -9.93 16.24
N VAL A 14 -11.72 -8.87 15.61
CA VAL A 14 -10.68 -8.04 16.24
C VAL A 14 -10.71 -6.63 15.61
N THR A 15 -11.55 -5.73 16.09
CA THR A 15 -11.29 -4.27 16.01
C THR A 15 -12.37 -3.52 16.76
N ASP A 16 -11.96 -2.63 17.66
CA ASP A 16 -12.77 -1.49 18.06
C ASP A 16 -13.27 -0.77 16.79
N TRP A 17 -14.59 -0.69 16.61
CA TRP A 17 -15.20 -0.09 15.42
C TRP A 17 -14.78 1.37 15.23
N ALA A 18 -14.47 2.10 16.31
CA ALA A 18 -14.00 3.47 16.21
C ALA A 18 -12.61 3.55 15.55
N ILE A 19 -11.72 2.61 15.89
CA ILE A 19 -10.38 2.50 15.26
C ILE A 19 -10.53 2.06 13.81
N PHE A 20 -11.33 1.04 13.54
CA PHE A 20 -11.59 0.57 12.18
C PHE A 20 -12.16 1.70 11.31
N ALA A 21 -13.19 2.40 11.80
CA ALA A 21 -13.77 3.53 11.09
C ALA A 21 -12.78 4.69 10.93
N ARG A 22 -11.82 4.90 11.84
CA ARG A 22 -10.79 5.94 11.70
C ARG A 22 -9.74 5.62 10.64
N LEU A 23 -9.35 4.35 10.53
CA LEU A 23 -8.34 3.85 9.57
C LEU A 23 -8.93 3.54 8.19
N HIS A 24 -10.15 3.04 8.17
CA HIS A 24 -10.88 2.60 6.99
C HIS A 24 -12.19 3.39 6.83
N ARG A 25 -12.15 4.71 7.11
CA ARG A 25 -13.31 5.58 6.82
C ARG A 25 -13.81 5.19 5.43
N PRO A 26 -15.11 4.93 5.23
CA PRO A 26 -15.61 4.72 3.88
C PRO A 26 -15.27 5.99 3.10
N GLU A 27 -14.19 5.94 2.33
CA GLU A 27 -13.58 7.13 1.77
C GLU A 27 -14.55 7.66 0.72
N SER A 28 -14.89 8.94 0.81
CA SER A 28 -15.31 9.61 -0.42
C SER A 28 -14.10 9.61 -1.36
N SER A 29 -14.35 9.57 -2.67
CA SER A 29 -13.28 9.68 -3.69
C SER A 29 -12.34 10.87 -3.46
N ALA A 30 -12.83 11.93 -2.81
CA ALA A 30 -12.05 13.11 -2.44
C ALA A 30 -10.98 12.84 -1.35
N VAL A 31 -11.28 12.00 -0.34
CA VAL A 31 -10.31 11.65 0.71
C VAL A 31 -9.21 10.75 0.15
N HIS A 32 -9.58 9.82 -0.73
CA HIS A 32 -8.61 8.98 -1.45
C HIS A 32 -7.70 9.82 -2.35
N ALA A 33 -8.29 10.75 -3.10
CA ALA A 33 -7.55 11.65 -3.96
C ALA A 33 -6.57 12.55 -3.18
N GLU A 34 -6.95 12.99 -1.98
CA GLU A 34 -6.06 13.78 -1.12
C GLU A 34 -4.93 12.94 -0.52
N ALA A 35 -5.19 11.71 -0.10
CA ALA A 35 -4.15 10.81 0.39
C ALA A 35 -3.12 10.50 -0.71
N VAL A 36 -3.60 10.24 -1.94
CA VAL A 36 -2.73 10.08 -3.13
C VAL A 36 -1.96 11.36 -3.41
N ARG A 37 -2.63 12.52 -3.43
CA ARG A 37 -1.99 13.82 -3.69
C ARG A 37 -0.89 14.10 -2.68
N SER A 38 -1.20 14.04 -1.39
CA SER A 38 -0.26 14.29 -0.29
C SER A 38 0.95 13.36 -0.36
N THR A 39 0.73 12.07 -0.64
CA THR A 39 1.81 11.10 -0.84
C THR A 39 2.68 11.47 -2.05
N CYS A 40 2.05 11.87 -3.16
CA CYS A 40 2.74 12.20 -4.40
C CYS A 40 3.45 13.57 -4.40
N THR A 41 3.08 14.48 -3.49
CA THR A 41 3.67 15.83 -3.39
C THR A 41 4.57 16.01 -2.17
N SER A 42 4.77 14.95 -1.38
CA SER A 42 5.67 14.97 -0.22
C SER A 42 7.12 14.95 -0.68
N ASN A 43 7.96 15.79 -0.07
CA ASN A 43 9.41 15.79 -0.31
C ASN A 43 10.13 14.61 0.39
N ASP A 44 9.44 13.87 1.25
CA ASP A 44 10.01 12.72 1.98
C ASP A 44 9.85 11.41 1.21
N ARG A 45 9.28 11.47 -0.01
CA ARG A 45 8.98 10.30 -0.83
C ARG A 45 9.35 10.53 -2.29
N ASP A 46 9.92 9.51 -2.90
CA ASP A 46 10.13 9.44 -4.33
C ASP A 46 9.00 8.64 -5.00
N VAL A 47 8.44 9.18 -6.08
CA VAL A 47 7.22 8.65 -6.71
C VAL A 47 7.52 8.13 -8.11
N PHE A 48 7.19 6.87 -8.34
CA PHE A 48 7.28 6.21 -9.64
C PHE A 48 5.88 6.11 -10.23
N VAL A 49 5.70 6.57 -11.47
CA VAL A 49 4.39 6.60 -12.14
C VAL A 49 4.39 5.67 -13.35
N ALA A 50 3.38 4.81 -13.44
CA ALA A 50 3.10 4.04 -14.64
C ALA A 50 2.20 4.86 -15.55
N VAL A 51 2.63 5.06 -16.80
CA VAL A 51 1.89 5.80 -17.81
C VAL A 51 1.48 4.84 -18.93
N ALA A 52 0.19 4.86 -19.29
CA ALA A 52 -0.35 4.17 -20.44
C ALA A 52 -1.18 5.16 -21.27
N GLU A 53 -0.98 5.18 -22.59
CA GLU A 53 -1.70 6.07 -23.51
C GLU A 53 -1.61 7.56 -23.11
N GLY A 54 -0.45 7.97 -22.60
CA GLY A 54 -0.21 9.35 -22.15
C GLY A 54 -0.89 9.72 -20.83
N ARG A 55 -1.50 8.76 -20.12
CA ARG A 55 -2.17 8.98 -18.83
C ARG A 55 -1.52 8.20 -17.70
N PRO A 56 -1.40 8.77 -16.48
CA PRO A 56 -1.06 8.00 -15.28
C PRO A 56 -2.12 6.92 -15.01
N VAL A 57 -1.68 5.67 -14.83
CA VAL A 57 -2.56 4.50 -14.55
C VAL A 57 -2.14 3.72 -13.32
N GLY A 58 -1.09 4.18 -12.62
CA GLY A 58 -0.65 3.61 -11.37
C GLY A 58 0.59 4.34 -10.85
N PHE A 59 0.90 4.14 -9.58
CA PHE A 59 2.09 4.71 -8.97
C PHE A 59 2.59 3.85 -7.81
N ALA A 60 3.87 4.06 -7.45
CA ALA A 60 4.48 3.58 -6.22
C ALA A 60 5.24 4.73 -5.55
N ALA A 61 4.98 4.96 -4.28
CA ALA A 61 5.68 5.96 -3.48
C ALA A 61 6.67 5.27 -2.54
N VAL A 62 7.92 5.71 -2.57
CA VAL A 62 9.04 5.13 -1.82
C VAL A 62 9.53 6.11 -0.78
N ALA A 63 9.64 5.67 0.47
CA ALA A 63 10.36 6.37 1.53
C ALA A 63 11.68 5.64 1.81
N LEU A 64 12.76 6.38 2.01
CA LEU A 64 14.09 5.86 2.36
C LEU A 64 14.35 6.04 3.87
N ASN A 65 15.18 5.18 4.45
CA ASN A 65 15.45 5.15 5.90
C ASN A 65 14.16 5.14 6.76
N ALA A 66 13.14 4.43 6.30
CA ALA A 66 11.83 4.37 6.94
C ALA A 66 11.76 3.22 7.94
N PHE A 67 11.22 3.49 9.14
CA PHE A 67 11.17 2.60 10.31
C PHE A 67 12.54 2.19 10.89
N HIS A 68 13.53 1.92 10.05
CA HIS A 68 14.90 1.57 10.39
C HIS A 68 15.90 2.21 9.43
N GLU A 69 17.14 2.40 9.89
CA GLU A 69 18.25 2.84 9.04
C GLU A 69 18.44 1.86 7.86
N ARG A 70 18.72 2.40 6.67
CA ARG A 70 18.95 1.63 5.44
C ARG A 70 17.77 0.74 5.03
N MET A 71 16.55 1.05 5.48
CA MET A 71 15.32 0.41 5.03
C MET A 71 14.53 1.33 4.11
N GLY A 72 14.29 0.89 2.88
CA GLY A 72 13.35 1.50 1.95
C GLY A 72 11.97 0.88 2.08
N VAL A 73 10.92 1.70 2.04
CA VAL A 73 9.53 1.26 2.15
C VAL A 73 8.74 1.74 0.94
N VAL A 74 8.04 0.83 0.26
CA VAL A 74 6.94 1.20 -0.62
C VAL A 74 5.74 1.51 0.27
N ASP A 75 5.45 2.79 0.47
CA ASP A 75 4.40 3.27 1.38
C ASP A 75 3.02 3.05 0.77
N ILE A 76 2.86 3.44 -0.50
CA ILE A 76 1.64 3.20 -1.28
C ILE A 76 2.03 2.67 -2.66
N ILE A 77 1.34 1.62 -3.09
CA ILE A 77 1.31 1.17 -4.48
C ILE A 77 -0.13 0.99 -4.90
N ALA A 78 -0.51 1.64 -6.00
CA ALA A 78 -1.87 1.60 -6.52
C ALA A 78 -1.86 1.52 -8.05
N VAL A 79 -2.83 0.80 -8.59
CA VAL A 79 -3.08 0.68 -10.03
C VAL A 79 -4.54 0.94 -10.27
N ASP A 80 -4.84 1.77 -11.27
CA ASP A 80 -6.19 2.05 -11.74
C ASP A 80 -6.94 0.72 -11.98
N PRO A 81 -8.15 0.51 -11.44
CA PRO A 81 -8.92 -0.72 -11.57
C PRO A 81 -9.03 -1.23 -13.02
N ASP A 82 -9.18 -0.34 -14.00
CA ASP A 82 -9.31 -0.72 -15.42
C ASP A 82 -7.99 -1.25 -16.02
N TYR A 83 -6.87 -0.98 -15.34
CA TYR A 83 -5.51 -1.34 -15.72
C TYR A 83 -4.91 -2.43 -14.81
N GLN A 84 -5.66 -2.93 -13.82
CA GLN A 84 -5.23 -4.03 -12.95
C GLN A 84 -5.08 -5.35 -13.73
N HIS A 85 -4.39 -6.32 -13.12
CA HIS A 85 -4.09 -7.64 -13.71
C HIS A 85 -3.24 -7.60 -15.00
N ARG A 86 -2.61 -6.47 -15.33
CA ARG A 86 -1.71 -6.29 -16.48
C ARG A 86 -0.22 -6.26 -16.11
N GLY A 87 0.13 -6.66 -14.87
CA GLY A 87 1.51 -6.65 -14.37
C GLY A 87 2.07 -5.26 -14.04
N ILE A 88 1.24 -4.22 -13.97
CA ILE A 88 1.70 -2.84 -13.71
C ILE A 88 2.35 -2.69 -12.33
N ALA A 89 1.75 -3.28 -11.28
CA ALA A 89 2.34 -3.25 -9.94
C ALA A 89 3.73 -3.90 -9.89
N THR A 90 3.93 -5.00 -10.63
CA THR A 90 5.24 -5.64 -10.81
C THR A 90 6.24 -4.69 -11.48
N ARG A 91 5.82 -4.02 -12.57
CA ARG A 91 6.65 -3.06 -13.30
C ARG A 91 6.98 -1.81 -12.49
N LEU A 92 6.12 -1.40 -11.56
CA LEU A 92 6.39 -0.31 -10.61
C LEU A 92 7.39 -0.74 -9.52
N ARG A 93 7.33 -2.00 -9.07
CA ARG A 93 8.21 -2.50 -8.01
C ARG A 93 9.68 -2.58 -8.38
N GLN A 94 9.99 -2.80 -9.67
CA GLN A 94 11.37 -2.89 -10.14
C GLN A 94 12.14 -1.56 -10.00
N PRO A 95 11.69 -0.43 -10.58
CA PRO A 95 12.36 0.85 -10.40
C PRO A 95 12.33 1.32 -8.94
N SER A 96 11.27 1.03 -8.17
CA SER A 96 11.26 1.33 -6.74
C SER A 96 12.37 0.60 -5.97
N ALA A 97 12.57 -0.70 -6.23
CA ALA A 97 13.63 -1.46 -5.57
C ALA A 97 15.03 -1.04 -6.04
N GLU A 98 15.19 -0.72 -7.31
CA GLU A 98 16.46 -0.18 -7.83
C GLU A 98 16.79 1.18 -7.22
N HIS A 99 15.79 2.04 -7.08
CA HIS A 99 15.95 3.32 -6.39
C HIS A 99 16.39 3.14 -4.93
N MET A 100 15.75 2.23 -4.18
CA MET A 100 16.19 1.90 -2.82
C MET A 100 17.66 1.42 -2.80
N ARG A 101 18.03 0.53 -3.71
CA ARG A 101 19.40 -0.01 -3.81
C ARG A 101 20.44 1.07 -4.12
N THR A 102 20.15 1.93 -5.09
CA THR A 102 21.05 3.02 -5.51
C THR A 102 21.26 4.06 -4.40
N HIS A 103 20.30 4.20 -3.48
CA HIS A 103 20.42 5.06 -2.30
C HIS A 103 20.96 4.32 -1.06
N GLY A 104 21.50 3.11 -1.23
CA GLY A 104 22.20 2.39 -0.16
C GLY A 104 21.29 1.69 0.85
N MET A 105 20.02 1.45 0.51
CA MET A 105 19.15 0.64 1.35
C MET A 105 19.49 -0.86 1.23
N ASP A 106 19.48 -1.55 2.35
CA ASP A 106 19.70 -3.00 2.42
C ASP A 106 18.37 -3.78 2.37
N ILE A 107 17.28 -3.15 2.83
CA ILE A 107 15.98 -3.81 2.99
C ILE A 107 14.93 -3.04 2.21
N ALA A 108 14.16 -3.75 1.38
CA ALA A 108 12.96 -3.24 0.73
C ALA A 108 11.71 -3.83 1.41
N ALA A 109 10.91 -2.98 2.03
CA ALA A 109 9.72 -3.35 2.77
C ALA A 109 8.44 -2.80 2.12
N VAL A 110 7.33 -3.48 2.38
CA VAL A 110 5.98 -3.05 2.00
C VAL A 110 4.98 -3.63 2.98
N GLY A 111 4.02 -2.83 3.42
CA GLY A 111 2.91 -3.28 4.27
C GLY A 111 1.71 -3.70 3.43
N THR A 112 0.97 -4.72 3.88
CA THR A 112 -0.35 -5.05 3.31
C THR A 112 -1.24 -5.72 4.35
N GLY A 113 -2.55 -5.69 4.12
CA GLY A 113 -3.52 -6.35 4.98
C GLY A 113 -3.34 -7.86 5.03
N GLY A 114 -3.68 -8.46 6.18
CA GLY A 114 -3.69 -9.91 6.38
C GLY A 114 -4.98 -10.59 5.90
N ASP A 115 -6.00 -9.82 5.50
CA ASP A 115 -7.29 -10.33 5.06
C ASP A 115 -7.27 -10.88 3.62
N GLU A 116 -8.39 -11.49 3.19
CA GLU A 116 -8.46 -12.12 1.87
C GLU A 116 -8.54 -11.14 0.69
N GLY A 117 -8.96 -9.89 0.92
CA GLY A 117 -8.92 -8.86 -0.12
C GLY A 117 -7.48 -8.54 -0.53
N HIS A 118 -6.54 -8.68 0.40
CA HIS A 118 -5.12 -8.42 0.18
C HIS A 118 -4.29 -9.64 -0.22
N ARG A 119 -4.89 -10.82 -0.37
CA ARG A 119 -4.19 -12.02 -0.84
C ARG A 119 -3.45 -11.81 -2.18
N PRO A 120 -4.01 -11.11 -3.19
CA PRO A 120 -3.28 -10.84 -4.43
C PRO A 120 -2.02 -10.01 -4.22
N ALA A 121 -2.04 -9.03 -3.30
CA ALA A 121 -0.87 -8.21 -2.99
C ALA A 121 0.22 -9.04 -2.30
N ARG A 122 -0.14 -9.90 -1.34
CA ARG A 122 0.82 -10.82 -0.71
C ARG A 122 1.47 -11.76 -1.72
N GLY A 123 0.66 -12.39 -2.59
CA GLY A 123 1.18 -13.26 -3.65
C GLY A 123 2.12 -12.54 -4.62
N LEU A 124 1.83 -11.27 -4.96
CA LEU A 124 2.73 -10.43 -5.74
C LEU A 124 4.08 -10.25 -5.01
N TYR A 125 4.07 -9.81 -3.76
CA TYR A 125 5.31 -9.53 -3.03
C TYR A 125 6.15 -10.79 -2.82
N GLU A 126 5.51 -11.92 -2.49
CA GLU A 126 6.18 -13.22 -2.39
C GLU A 126 6.81 -13.63 -3.74
N SER A 127 6.12 -13.44 -4.86
CA SER A 127 6.67 -13.70 -6.20
C SER A 127 7.89 -12.82 -6.55
N LEU A 128 8.01 -11.67 -5.88
CA LEU A 128 9.12 -10.71 -6.04
C LEU A 128 10.23 -10.90 -5.00
N GLY A 129 10.20 -12.02 -4.26
CA GLY A 129 11.23 -12.39 -3.29
C GLY A 129 11.10 -11.70 -1.93
N ASN A 130 9.99 -11.00 -1.64
CA ASN A 130 9.73 -10.56 -0.27
C ASN A 130 9.40 -11.76 0.61
N THR A 131 9.91 -11.75 1.84
CA THR A 131 9.51 -12.70 2.88
C THR A 131 8.54 -12.01 3.84
N ALA A 132 7.41 -12.65 4.12
CA ALA A 132 6.45 -12.14 5.09
C ALA A 132 7.00 -12.29 6.52
N LEU A 133 6.98 -11.21 7.29
CA LEU A 133 7.24 -11.23 8.73
C LEU A 133 5.91 -11.31 9.48
N PRO A 134 5.63 -12.38 10.24
CA PRO A 134 4.44 -12.44 11.09
C PRO A 134 4.46 -11.31 12.12
N GLY A 135 3.37 -10.55 12.21
CA GLY A 135 3.27 -9.44 13.16
C GLY A 135 1.82 -9.08 13.46
N VAL A 136 1.61 -8.51 14.65
CA VAL A 136 0.31 -7.97 15.10
C VAL A 136 0.49 -6.49 15.37
N ARG A 137 -0.42 -5.66 14.84
CA ARG A 137 -0.47 -4.23 15.17
C ARG A 137 -1.50 -4.01 16.27
N TYR A 138 -1.03 -3.61 17.45
CA TYR A 138 -1.91 -3.14 18.52
C TYR A 138 -2.21 -1.66 18.30
N LEU A 139 -3.49 -1.33 18.25
CA LEU A 139 -3.96 0.03 18.00
C LEU A 139 -4.76 0.48 19.21
N LYS A 140 -4.53 1.73 19.62
CA LYS A 140 -5.31 2.40 20.66
C LYS A 140 -5.80 3.72 20.08
N LEU A 141 -7.10 3.95 20.17
CA LEU A 141 -7.63 5.28 19.90
C LEU A 141 -7.16 6.20 21.03
N LEU A 142 -6.48 7.29 20.68
CA LEU A 142 -6.13 8.35 21.61
C LEU A 142 -7.19 9.43 21.48
N ASN A 143 -7.68 9.88 22.64
CA ASN A 143 -8.73 10.90 22.76
C ASN A 143 -8.12 12.29 22.63
#